data_AF-A0AA40CK35-F1
#
_entry.id   AF-A0AA40CK35-F1
#
_cell.length_a   1.000
_cell.length_b   1.000
_cell.length_c   1.000
_cell.angle_alpha   90.00
_cell.angle_beta   90.00
_cell.angle_gamma   90.00
#
_symmetry.space_group_name_H-M   'P 1'
#
loop_
_entity.id
_entity.type
_entity.pdbx_description
1 polymer ?
#
loop_
_entity_poly.entity_id
_entity_poly.type
_entity_poly.pdbx_seq_one_letter_code
_entity_poly.pdbx_strand_id
1 'polypeptide(L)'
;MKCFIALSLISAVFALPQGQEAKKADKKETNFDGYNFRVGLAKSPSNENYVVSWVGGVSACNQRDNIGGGMTSWCDSGRWSSVPYANAEGGRVDIKFLCDSSDTKYQHVTYQLKSGKTGSCATSQEFMPACPEVTTILNCAPN
;
A
#
# COMPACT_ATOMS: atom_id res chain seq x y z
N MET A 1 29.79 73.86 -25.15
CA MET A 1 30.47 72.56 -25.34
C MET A 1 29.79 71.53 -24.44
N LYS A 2 29.42 70.36 -25.02
CA LYS A 2 29.05 69.06 -24.38
C LYS A 2 27.72 69.03 -23.61
N CYS A 3 26.85 68.02 -23.67
CA CYS A 3 26.61 66.82 -24.49
C CYS A 3 25.15 66.41 -24.18
N PHE A 4 24.38 65.95 -25.17
CA PHE A 4 23.07 65.32 -24.95
C PHE A 4 23.26 63.82 -24.72
N ILE A 5 22.61 63.27 -23.69
CA ILE A 5 22.45 61.82 -23.51
C ILE A 5 20.96 61.51 -23.58
N ALA A 6 20.57 60.83 -24.65
CA ALA A 6 19.31 60.12 -24.76
C ALA A 6 19.45 58.76 -24.08
N LEU A 7 18.46 58.34 -23.28
CA LEU A 7 18.26 56.93 -22.95
C LEU A 7 16.78 56.59 -23.09
N SER A 8 16.50 55.86 -24.15
CA SER A 8 15.24 55.28 -24.57
C SER A 8 14.77 54.16 -23.64
N LEU A 9 13.45 54.09 -23.45
CA LEU A 9 12.73 53.00 -22.80
C LEU A 9 12.98 51.68 -23.55
N ILE A 10 13.36 50.63 -22.82
CA ILE A 10 13.40 49.27 -23.33
C ILE A 10 12.13 48.55 -22.87
N SER A 11 11.31 48.21 -23.86
CA SER A 11 10.20 47.26 -23.78
C SER A 11 10.72 45.86 -23.46
N ALA A 12 10.27 45.26 -22.36
CA ALA A 12 10.42 43.83 -22.12
C ALA A 12 9.06 43.15 -22.26
N VAL A 13 8.86 42.51 -23.42
CA VAL A 13 7.80 41.53 -23.65
C VAL A 13 8.12 40.32 -22.78
N PHE A 14 7.28 40.03 -21.79
CA PHE A 14 7.33 38.77 -21.06
C PHE A 14 6.88 37.65 -22.02
N ALA A 15 7.84 37.00 -22.67
CA ALA A 15 7.62 35.73 -23.34
C ALA A 15 7.40 34.65 -22.27
N LEU A 16 6.21 34.05 -22.25
CA LEU A 16 6.00 32.78 -21.55
C LEU A 16 6.91 31.73 -22.19
N PRO A 17 7.68 30.94 -21.41
CA PRO A 17 8.26 29.73 -21.95
C PRO A 17 7.14 28.73 -22.22
N GLN A 18 6.74 28.60 -23.49
CA GLN A 18 6.10 27.39 -24.00
C GLN A 18 7.08 26.23 -23.87
N GLY A 19 6.59 25.09 -23.37
CA GLY A 19 7.33 23.83 -23.46
C GLY A 19 8.07 23.41 -22.19
N GLN A 20 7.38 23.35 -21.06
CA GLN A 20 7.57 22.19 -20.20
C GLN A 20 6.36 21.31 -20.41
N GLU A 21 6.49 20.36 -21.37
CA GLU A 21 5.82 19.08 -21.20
C GLU A 21 6.01 18.72 -19.74
N ALA A 22 4.90 18.61 -19.01
CA ALA A 22 4.92 17.96 -17.72
C ALA A 22 5.66 16.65 -17.98
N LYS A 23 6.91 16.57 -17.51
CA LYS A 23 7.59 15.29 -17.39
C LYS A 23 6.55 14.45 -16.68
N LYS A 24 5.93 13.51 -17.42
CA LYS A 24 5.31 12.36 -16.79
C LYS A 24 6.40 11.94 -15.82
N ALA A 25 6.13 12.12 -14.54
CA ALA A 25 6.99 11.54 -13.53
C ALA A 25 7.01 10.08 -13.95
N ASP A 26 8.13 9.65 -14.54
CA ASP A 26 8.39 8.24 -14.78
C ASP A 26 8.18 7.65 -13.42
N LYS A 27 7.03 6.99 -13.25
CA LYS A 27 6.60 6.41 -12.00
C LYS A 27 7.55 5.23 -11.87
N LYS A 28 8.74 5.55 -11.34
CA LYS A 28 9.84 4.63 -11.09
C LYS A 28 9.15 3.45 -10.47
N GLU A 29 9.11 2.34 -11.20
CA GLU A 29 8.41 1.15 -10.77
C GLU A 29 9.02 0.81 -9.42
N THR A 30 8.33 1.21 -8.38
CA THR A 30 8.80 1.03 -7.03
C THR A 30 8.75 -0.48 -6.88
N ASN A 31 9.87 -1.11 -6.51
CA ASN A 31 9.97 -2.55 -6.19
C ASN A 31 8.93 -3.04 -5.15
N PHE A 32 8.06 -2.14 -4.71
CA PHE A 32 7.06 -2.21 -3.67
C PHE A 32 5.65 -2.46 -4.20
N ASP A 33 5.46 -2.68 -5.50
CA ASP A 33 4.12 -3.06 -5.97
C ASP A 33 4.05 -4.37 -6.75
N GLY A 34 4.92 -5.30 -6.35
CA GLY A 34 4.84 -6.73 -6.65
C GLY A 34 4.63 -7.60 -5.40
N TYR A 35 4.18 -7.02 -4.27
CA TYR A 35 4.11 -7.78 -3.02
C TYR A 35 3.05 -8.87 -3.09
N ASN A 36 3.46 -10.08 -2.76
CA ASN A 36 2.53 -11.08 -2.27
C ASN A 36 2.18 -10.72 -0.84
N PHE A 37 0.91 -10.71 -0.48
CA PHE A 37 0.48 -10.51 0.91
C PHE A 37 -0.12 -11.79 1.44
N ARG A 38 -0.12 -11.89 2.76
CA ARG A 38 -0.84 -12.92 3.49
C ARG A 38 -1.75 -12.26 4.51
N VAL A 39 -2.92 -12.84 4.68
CA VAL A 39 -3.84 -12.51 5.78
C VAL A 39 -3.98 -13.75 6.63
N GLY A 40 -3.94 -13.59 7.93
CA GLY A 40 -4.00 -14.69 8.88
C GLY A 40 -4.75 -14.32 10.15
N LEU A 41 -5.04 -15.35 10.93
CA LEU A 41 -5.52 -15.21 12.30
C LEU A 41 -4.34 -15.36 13.24
N ALA A 42 -4.13 -14.36 14.10
CA ALA A 42 -3.19 -14.41 15.19
C ALA A 42 -3.94 -14.53 16.52
N LYS A 43 -3.41 -15.32 17.44
CA LYS A 43 -3.97 -15.45 18.79
C LYS A 43 -3.45 -14.35 19.70
N SER A 44 -4.34 -13.63 20.38
CA SER A 44 -3.98 -12.64 21.39
C SER A 44 -3.58 -13.32 22.71
N PRO A 45 -2.87 -12.61 23.60
CA PRO A 45 -2.65 -13.06 24.98
C PRO A 45 -3.96 -13.32 25.75
N SER A 46 -5.07 -12.68 25.36
CA SER A 46 -6.41 -12.90 25.93
C SER A 46 -7.13 -14.12 25.35
N ASN A 47 -6.47 -14.97 24.55
CA ASN A 47 -7.02 -16.12 23.82
C ASN A 47 -8.06 -15.80 22.75
N GLU A 48 -8.14 -14.55 22.30
CA GLU A 48 -9.02 -14.14 21.20
C GLU A 48 -8.24 -14.16 19.89
N ASN A 49 -8.86 -14.64 18.81
CA ASN A 49 -8.26 -14.53 17.48
C ASN A 49 -8.54 -13.15 16.91
N TYR A 50 -7.52 -12.51 16.36
CA TYR A 50 -7.65 -11.28 15.59
C TYR A 50 -6.97 -11.45 14.23
N VAL A 51 -7.41 -10.65 13.26
CA VAL A 51 -6.88 -10.71 11.90
C VAL A 51 -5.58 -9.91 11.85
N VAL A 52 -4.58 -10.43 11.14
CA VAL A 52 -3.31 -9.78 10.87
C VAL A 52 -2.93 -9.95 9.41
N SER A 53 -2.09 -9.06 8.89
CA SER A 53 -1.50 -9.20 7.54
C SER A 53 -0.01 -8.99 7.56
N TRP A 54 0.67 -9.63 6.62
CA TRP A 54 2.11 -9.48 6.43
C TRP A 54 2.49 -9.66 4.97
N VAL A 55 3.74 -9.32 4.62
CA VAL A 55 4.28 -9.57 3.28
C VAL A 55 4.67 -11.05 3.15
N GLY A 56 4.15 -11.72 2.13
CA GLY A 56 4.46 -13.11 1.79
C GLY A 56 5.95 -13.32 1.52
N GLY A 57 6.48 -14.45 1.98
CA GLY A 57 7.92 -14.74 1.91
C GLY A 57 8.73 -14.11 3.05
N VAL A 58 8.10 -13.37 3.96
CA VAL A 58 8.74 -12.80 5.15
C VAL A 58 8.13 -13.38 6.42
N SER A 59 8.87 -13.35 7.53
CA SER A 59 8.42 -13.86 8.83
C SER A 59 7.18 -13.09 9.31
N ALA A 60 6.05 -13.80 9.42
CA ALA A 60 4.82 -13.26 9.99
C ALA A 60 5.00 -12.85 11.46
N CYS A 61 5.86 -13.57 12.22
CA CYS A 61 6.09 -13.28 13.64
C CYS A 61 6.51 -11.83 13.87
N ASN A 62 7.32 -11.31 12.95
CA ASN A 62 7.94 -9.98 13.04
C ASN A 62 7.11 -8.87 12.36
N GLN A 63 6.03 -9.23 11.66
CA GLN A 63 5.26 -8.30 10.81
C GLN A 63 3.75 -8.33 11.03
N ARG A 64 3.26 -9.15 11.97
CA ARG A 64 1.82 -9.35 12.25
C ARG A 64 1.07 -8.11 12.77
N ASP A 65 1.63 -6.92 12.65
CA ASP A 65 1.00 -5.71 13.15
C ASP A 65 -0.20 -5.32 12.29
N ASN A 66 -1.33 -5.14 12.97
CA ASN A 66 -2.56 -4.45 12.56
C ASN A 66 -3.30 -4.96 11.32
N ILE A 67 -4.30 -5.79 11.57
CA ILE A 67 -5.60 -5.61 10.93
C ILE A 67 -6.64 -5.42 12.04
N GLY A 68 -7.62 -4.53 11.81
CA GLY A 68 -8.63 -4.14 12.80
C GLY A 68 -9.26 -5.35 13.50
N GLY A 69 -9.15 -5.38 14.83
CA GLY A 69 -9.70 -6.43 15.67
C GLY A 69 -11.21 -6.54 15.51
N GLY A 70 -11.65 -7.56 14.79
CA GLY A 70 -13.05 -7.87 14.58
C GLY A 70 -13.22 -8.53 13.23
N MET A 71 -13.62 -9.81 13.22
CA MET A 71 -13.69 -10.71 12.07
C MET A 71 -14.47 -10.16 10.86
N THR A 72 -15.28 -9.12 11.07
CA THR A 72 -16.04 -8.38 10.05
C THR A 72 -15.47 -6.98 9.73
N SER A 73 -14.86 -6.30 10.68
CA SER A 73 -14.53 -4.85 10.56
C SER A 73 -13.31 -4.52 9.71
N TRP A 74 -12.48 -5.51 9.39
CA TRP A 74 -11.28 -5.30 8.59
C TRP A 74 -11.58 -5.21 7.09
N CYS A 75 -12.61 -5.93 6.66
CA CYS A 75 -13.09 -5.91 5.30
C CYS A 75 -14.34 -5.05 5.14
N ASP A 76 -15.24 -5.02 6.12
CA ASP A 76 -16.37 -4.09 6.12
C ASP A 76 -15.82 -2.66 6.18
N SER A 77 -16.20 -1.83 5.22
CA SER A 77 -15.71 -0.47 4.95
C SER A 77 -14.30 -0.33 4.34
N GLY A 78 -13.55 -1.43 4.19
CA GLY A 78 -12.22 -1.44 3.59
C GLY A 78 -11.27 -0.44 4.26
N ARG A 79 -10.96 -0.64 5.53
CA ARG A 79 -10.03 0.26 6.24
C ARG A 79 -8.61 0.07 5.72
N TRP A 80 -7.83 1.16 5.70
CA TRP A 80 -6.39 1.07 5.45
C TRP A 80 -5.71 0.44 6.66
N SER A 81 -4.90 -0.57 6.40
CA SER A 81 -3.94 -1.17 7.33
C SER A 81 -2.52 -0.79 6.91
N SER A 82 -1.62 -0.73 7.89
CA SER A 82 -0.19 -0.49 7.67
C SER A 82 0.60 -1.71 8.14
N VAL A 83 1.21 -2.44 7.21
CA VAL A 83 2.06 -3.60 7.47
C VAL A 83 3.52 -3.15 7.60
N PRO A 84 4.22 -3.43 8.72
CA PRO A 84 5.64 -3.11 8.84
C PRO A 84 6.48 -3.84 7.80
N TYR A 85 7.30 -3.10 7.06
CA TYR A 85 8.23 -3.66 6.09
C TYR A 85 9.42 -2.72 5.93
N ALA A 86 10.57 -3.09 6.51
CA ALA A 86 11.74 -2.21 6.60
C ALA A 86 12.25 -1.70 5.25
N ASN A 87 12.04 -2.48 4.18
CA ASN A 87 12.49 -2.11 2.83
C ASN A 87 11.48 -1.22 2.08
N ALA A 88 10.27 -0.98 2.61
CA ALA A 88 9.32 -0.04 2.02
C ALA A 88 9.68 1.40 2.39
N GLU A 89 9.28 2.35 1.54
CA GLU A 89 9.36 3.77 1.86
C GLU A 89 8.56 4.08 3.13
N GLY A 90 9.21 4.69 4.13
CA GLY A 90 8.59 4.91 5.45
C GLY A 90 8.47 3.65 6.34
N GLY A 91 9.12 2.55 5.95
CA GLY A 91 9.23 1.32 6.74
C GLY A 91 7.93 0.52 6.87
N ARG A 92 6.93 0.81 6.02
CA ARG A 92 5.61 0.17 6.05
C ARG A 92 4.96 0.15 4.68
N VAL A 93 4.03 -0.78 4.48
CA VAL A 93 3.18 -0.88 3.30
C VAL A 93 1.74 -0.66 3.73
N ASP A 94 1.09 0.32 3.13
CA ASP A 94 -0.33 0.59 3.37
C ASP A 94 -1.20 -0.22 2.40
N ILE A 95 -2.04 -1.08 2.95
CA ILE A 95 -2.91 -2.01 2.22
C ILE A 95 -4.37 -1.87 2.68
N LYS A 96 -5.29 -1.94 1.72
CA LYS A 96 -6.73 -1.95 1.95
C LYS A 96 -7.31 -3.22 1.35
N PHE A 97 -7.82 -4.11 2.18
CA PHE A 97 -8.54 -5.30 1.73
C PHE A 97 -10.00 -4.95 1.44
N LEU A 98 -10.50 -5.45 0.31
CA LEU A 98 -11.85 -5.23 -0.19
C LEU A 98 -12.51 -6.59 -0.35
N CYS A 99 -13.51 -6.86 0.47
CA CYS A 99 -14.29 -8.08 0.40
C CYS A 99 -15.70 -7.77 -0.12
N ASP A 100 -16.27 -8.74 -0.81
CA ASP A 100 -17.71 -8.72 -1.09
C ASP A 100 -18.47 -8.96 0.22
N SER A 101 -19.38 -8.04 0.56
CA SER A 101 -20.24 -8.14 1.75
C SER A 101 -21.10 -9.41 1.79
N SER A 102 -21.39 -10.02 0.63
CA SER A 102 -22.14 -11.28 0.53
C SER A 102 -21.25 -12.52 0.70
N ASP A 103 -19.93 -12.37 0.63
CA ASP A 103 -18.96 -13.45 0.68
C ASP A 103 -18.43 -13.68 2.11
N THR A 104 -19.20 -14.46 2.85
CA THR A 104 -18.86 -14.89 4.21
C THR A 104 -17.70 -15.88 4.31
N LYS A 105 -17.22 -16.38 3.16
CA LYS A 105 -16.14 -17.37 3.08
C LYS A 105 -14.82 -16.79 2.57
N TYR A 106 -14.78 -15.48 2.27
CA TYR A 106 -13.59 -14.78 1.77
C TYR A 106 -13.02 -15.42 0.49
N GLN A 107 -13.89 -15.84 -0.42
CA GLN A 107 -13.56 -16.36 -1.76
C GLN A 107 -13.22 -15.26 -2.77
N HIS A 108 -13.72 -14.04 -2.56
CA HIS A 108 -13.63 -12.88 -3.44
C HIS A 108 -13.06 -11.69 -2.68
N VAL A 109 -11.82 -11.84 -2.24
CA VAL A 109 -11.08 -10.75 -1.58
C VAL A 109 -10.08 -10.16 -2.56
N THR A 110 -10.09 -8.85 -2.70
CA THR A 110 -9.08 -8.08 -3.43
C THR A 110 -8.36 -7.14 -2.48
N TYR A 111 -7.23 -6.59 -2.91
CA TYR A 111 -6.55 -5.54 -2.16
C TYR A 111 -6.18 -4.35 -3.05
N GLN A 112 -5.99 -3.20 -2.41
CA GLN A 112 -5.48 -1.97 -3.00
C GLN A 112 -4.34 -1.43 -2.15
N LEU A 113 -3.24 -1.03 -2.79
CA LEU A 113 -2.14 -0.29 -2.17
C LEU A 113 -2.30 1.21 -2.41
N LYS A 114 -1.75 2.05 -1.52
CA LYS A 114 -1.77 3.51 -1.72
C LYS A 114 -1.08 3.96 -3.00
N SER A 115 -0.15 3.17 -3.54
CA SER A 115 0.49 3.44 -4.83
C SER A 115 -0.46 3.30 -6.03
N GLY A 116 -1.64 2.70 -5.82
CA GLY A 116 -2.68 2.46 -6.82
C GLY A 116 -2.67 1.05 -7.40
N LYS A 117 -1.69 0.20 -7.04
CA LYS A 117 -1.69 -1.20 -7.48
C LYS A 117 -2.73 -2.02 -6.72
N THR A 118 -3.23 -3.05 -7.39
CA THR A 118 -4.28 -3.92 -6.89
C THR A 118 -3.85 -5.37 -7.01
N GLY A 119 -4.55 -6.23 -6.27
CA GLY A 119 -4.35 -7.66 -6.37
C GLY A 119 -5.57 -8.43 -5.90
N SER A 120 -5.48 -9.74 -6.00
CA SER A 120 -6.51 -10.68 -5.60
C SER A 120 -5.97 -11.65 -4.58
N CYS A 121 -6.86 -12.17 -3.75
CA CYS A 121 -6.55 -13.12 -2.70
C CYS A 121 -7.30 -14.42 -2.93
N ALA A 122 -6.63 -15.53 -2.65
CA ALA A 122 -7.21 -16.86 -2.62
C ALA A 122 -7.21 -17.40 -1.20
N THR A 123 -8.26 -18.14 -0.85
CA THR A 123 -8.37 -18.83 0.44
C THR A 123 -7.21 -19.80 0.64
N SER A 124 -6.68 -19.84 1.85
CA SER A 124 -5.59 -20.71 2.27
C SER A 124 -5.85 -21.25 3.69
N GLN A 125 -5.11 -22.29 4.08
CA GLN A 125 -4.98 -22.77 5.45
C GLN A 125 -3.55 -23.28 5.65
N GLU A 126 -2.63 -22.34 5.80
CA GLU A 126 -1.21 -22.64 5.98
C GLU A 126 -0.80 -22.33 7.43
N PHE A 127 -0.40 -23.37 8.15
CA PHE A 127 0.20 -23.26 9.48
C PHE A 127 1.64 -22.78 9.36
N MET A 128 2.03 -21.81 10.19
CA MET A 128 3.41 -21.30 10.19
C MET A 128 4.21 -21.94 11.33
N PRO A 129 5.17 -22.85 11.05
CA PRO A 129 5.87 -23.57 12.11
C PRO A 129 6.64 -22.67 13.09
N ALA A 130 7.14 -21.53 12.59
CA ALA A 130 7.87 -20.54 13.40
C ALA A 130 6.94 -19.58 14.17
N CYS A 131 5.63 -19.64 13.93
CA CYS A 131 4.60 -18.79 14.55
C CYS A 131 3.31 -19.61 14.70
N PRO A 132 3.27 -20.63 15.57
CA PRO A 132 2.13 -21.53 15.68
C PRO A 132 0.84 -20.83 16.13
N GLU A 133 0.96 -19.63 16.70
CA GLU A 133 -0.15 -18.76 17.03
C GLU A 133 -0.74 -18.02 15.82
N VAL A 134 -0.13 -18.16 14.63
CA VAL A 134 -0.57 -17.54 13.37
C VAL A 134 -0.92 -18.61 12.34
N THR A 135 -2.14 -18.51 11.80
CA THR A 135 -2.59 -19.33 10.66
C THR A 135 -2.88 -18.42 9.47
N THR A 136 -2.30 -18.73 8.32
CA THR A 136 -2.64 -18.03 7.06
C THR A 136 -4.00 -18.47 6.57
N ILE A 137 -4.90 -17.51 6.32
CA ILE A 137 -6.25 -17.75 5.79
C ILE A 137 -6.42 -17.22 4.35
N LEU A 138 -5.58 -16.29 3.91
CA LEU A 138 -5.56 -15.79 2.54
C LEU A 138 -4.12 -15.63 2.06
N ASN A 139 -3.86 -16.04 0.81
CA ASN A 139 -2.67 -15.68 0.05
C ASN A 139 -3.08 -14.71 -1.05
N CYS A 140 -2.42 -13.57 -1.15
CA CYS A 140 -2.75 -12.52 -2.11
C CYS A 140 -1.58 -12.23 -3.04
N ALA A 141 -1.87 -12.03 -4.32
CA ALA A 141 -0.90 -11.72 -5.35
C ALA A 141 -1.32 -10.44 -6.11
N PRO A 142 -0.37 -9.66 -6.64
CA PRO A 142 -0.67 -8.56 -7.56
C PRO A 142 -1.44 -9.06 -8.79
N ASN A 143 -2.34 -8.21 -9.31
CA ASN A 143 -3.02 -8.43 -10.59
C ASN A 143 -2.18 -7.95 -11.77
#